data_AF-A0A382UL36-F1
#
_entry.id   AF-A0A382UL36-F1
#
_cell.length_a   1.000
_cell.length_b   1.000
_cell.length_c   1.000
_cell.angle_alpha   90.00
_cell.angle_beta   90.00
_cell.angle_gamma   90.00
#
_symmetry.space_group_name_H-M   'P 1'
#
loop_
_entity.id
_entity.type
_entity.pdbx_description
1 polymer ?
#
loop_
_entity_poly.entity_id
_entity_poly.type
_entity_poly.pdbx_seq_one_letter_code
_entity_poly.pdbx_strand_id
1 'polypeptide(L)'
;MVFGLYGQSLQSISPDNALQGQELSVTITGENTHFSQATLTLNTVWFSKDGTTIDGTPTSASNNTSFNAVFDIPSDATIGSWDVNVQNPTDGTL
;
A
#
# COMPACT_ATOMS: atom_id res chain seq x y z
N MET A 1 -13.44 -26.83 11.27
CA MET A 1 -13.30 -25.36 11.31
C MET A 1 -12.07 -25.04 10.48
N VAL A 2 -12.24 -24.60 9.24
CA VAL A 2 -11.13 -24.29 8.33
C VAL A 2 -10.81 -22.82 8.54
N PHE A 3 -9.59 -22.53 9.01
CA PHE A 3 -9.05 -21.17 9.02
C PHE A 3 -8.83 -20.76 7.56
N GLY A 4 -9.37 -19.62 7.15
CA GLY A 4 -9.24 -19.14 5.77
C GLY A 4 -7.78 -19.06 5.37
N LEU A 5 -7.37 -19.83 4.36
CA LEU A 5 -6.20 -19.53 3.55
C LEU A 5 -6.59 -18.33 2.68
N TYR A 6 -6.44 -17.14 3.23
CA TYR A 6 -6.63 -15.90 2.47
C TYR A 6 -5.52 -15.84 1.41
N GLY A 7 -5.91 -16.11 0.15
CA GLY A 7 -5.00 -16.17 -1.00
C GLY A 7 -4.65 -14.80 -1.58
N GLN A 8 -4.98 -13.73 -0.86
CA GLN A 8 -4.70 -12.37 -1.27
C GLN A 8 -3.32 -11.91 -0.78
N SER A 9 -2.61 -11.18 -1.63
CA SER A 9 -1.25 -10.71 -1.33
C SER A 9 -0.90 -9.48 -2.15
N LEU A 10 0.00 -8.66 -1.62
CA LEU A 10 0.70 -7.63 -2.39
C LEU A 10 1.79 -8.29 -3.24
N GLN A 11 1.88 -7.90 -4.51
CA GLN A 11 2.80 -8.51 -5.49
C GLN A 11 3.93 -7.55 -5.84
N SER A 12 3.62 -6.29 -6.12
CA SER A 12 4.65 -5.30 -6.42
C SER A 12 4.19 -3.87 -6.22
N ILE A 13 5.16 -2.96 -6.10
CA ILE A 13 5.02 -1.52 -6.06
C ILE A 13 5.95 -0.91 -7.10
N SER A 14 5.51 0.11 -7.83
CA SER A 14 6.35 0.79 -8.82
C SER A 14 5.94 2.26 -9.00
N PRO A 15 6.89 3.21 -9.02
CA PRO A 15 8.29 3.07 -8.61
C PRO A 15 8.46 2.64 -7.14
N ASP A 16 9.60 2.01 -6.81
CA ASP A 16 9.91 1.44 -5.48
C ASP A 16 10.99 2.24 -4.72
N ASN A 17 11.37 3.41 -5.24
CA ASN A 17 12.39 4.26 -4.63
C ASN A 17 12.05 5.75 -4.72
N ALA A 18 12.45 6.51 -3.69
CA ALA A 18 12.42 7.98 -3.65
C ALA A 18 13.51 8.50 -2.70
N LEU A 19 13.87 9.77 -2.84
CA LEU A 19 14.72 10.44 -1.85
C LEU A 19 13.86 10.97 -0.69
N GLN A 20 14.49 11.11 0.47
CA GLN A 20 13.90 11.83 1.59
C GLN A 20 13.45 13.24 1.17
N GLY A 21 12.28 13.68 1.64
CA GLY A 21 11.68 14.96 1.30
C GLY A 21 11.01 15.04 -0.07
N GLN A 22 10.89 13.91 -0.80
CA GLN A 22 10.19 13.86 -2.08
C GLN A 22 8.81 13.24 -1.96
N GLU A 23 7.93 13.61 -2.89
CA GLU A 23 6.69 12.89 -3.14
C GLU A 23 6.97 11.66 -4.01
N LEU A 24 6.39 10.52 -3.64
CA LEU A 24 6.46 9.26 -4.34
C LEU A 24 5.05 8.81 -4.75
N SER A 25 4.75 8.97 -6.03
CA SER A 25 3.53 8.44 -6.65
C SER A 25 3.77 7.01 -7.13
N VAL A 26 3.01 6.04 -6.63
CA VAL A 26 3.20 4.61 -6.92
C VAL A 26 1.95 3.96 -7.51
N THR A 27 2.17 2.84 -8.18
CA THR A 27 1.17 1.83 -8.50
C THR A 27 1.46 0.59 -7.66
N ILE A 28 0.48 0.16 -6.86
CA ILE A 28 0.54 -1.08 -6.07
C ILE A 28 -0.32 -2.12 -6.76
N THR A 29 0.26 -3.30 -6.96
CA THR A 29 -0.42 -4.45 -7.54
C THR A 29 -0.52 -5.59 -6.54
N GLY A 30 -1.64 -6.30 -6.58
CA GLY A 30 -1.93 -7.44 -5.71
C GLY A 30 -2.51 -8.61 -6.49
N GLU A 31 -2.60 -9.75 -5.82
CA GLU A 31 -3.27 -10.95 -6.33
C GLU A 31 -4.46 -11.26 -5.42
N ASN A 32 -5.62 -11.60 -6.00
CA ASN A 32 -6.87 -11.90 -5.29
C ASN A 32 -7.33 -10.80 -4.31
N THR A 33 -6.93 -9.54 -4.53
CA THR A 33 -7.30 -8.38 -3.71
C THR A 33 -8.60 -7.71 -4.18
N HIS A 34 -9.10 -6.74 -3.41
CA HIS A 34 -10.34 -6.00 -3.66
C HIS A 34 -10.14 -4.48 -3.61
N PHE A 35 -9.11 -3.98 -4.30
CA PHE A 35 -8.73 -2.56 -4.26
C PHE A 35 -9.76 -1.60 -4.88
N SER A 36 -10.57 -2.04 -5.85
CA SER A 36 -11.59 -1.20 -6.53
C SER A 36 -12.95 -1.16 -5.81
N GLN A 37 -12.95 -1.28 -4.49
CA GLN A 37 -14.14 -1.13 -3.66
C GLN A 37 -14.81 0.25 -3.81
N ALA A 38 -16.12 0.31 -3.51
CA ALA A 38 -17.00 1.45 -3.84
C ALA A 38 -16.52 2.83 -3.34
N THR A 39 -15.71 2.86 -2.27
CA THR A 39 -15.08 4.07 -1.76
C THR A 39 -13.60 3.82 -1.54
N LEU A 40 -12.76 4.52 -2.30
CA LEU A 40 -11.30 4.39 -2.24
C LEU A 40 -10.73 4.76 -0.86
N THR A 41 -11.41 5.64 -0.11
CA THR A 41 -11.05 6.04 1.26
C THR A 41 -11.09 4.90 2.28
N LEU A 42 -11.68 3.76 1.92
CA LEU A 42 -11.63 2.55 2.75
C LEU A 42 -10.35 1.76 2.54
N ASN A 43 -9.58 2.02 1.48
CA ASN A 43 -8.21 1.55 1.39
C ASN A 43 -7.36 2.47 2.24
N THR A 44 -6.53 1.88 3.08
CA THR A 44 -5.44 2.56 3.78
C THR A 44 -4.15 1.93 3.32
N VAL A 45 -3.12 2.74 3.17
CA VAL A 45 -1.82 2.29 2.71
C VAL A 45 -0.74 3.03 3.48
N TRP A 46 0.27 2.32 3.94
CA TRP A 46 1.39 2.92 4.65
C TRP A 46 2.67 2.13 4.43
N PHE A 47 3.79 2.83 4.51
CA PHE A 47 5.09 2.21 4.68
C PHE A 47 5.38 2.01 6.16
N SER A 48 6.00 0.89 6.53
CA SER A 48 6.46 0.63 7.89
C SER A 48 7.92 0.22 7.94
N LYS A 49 8.66 0.73 8.93
CA LYS A 49 10.05 0.35 9.18
C LYS A 49 10.42 0.63 10.63
N ASP A 50 10.99 -0.35 11.33
CA ASP A 50 11.55 -0.18 12.68
C ASP A 50 10.61 0.51 13.68
N GLY A 51 9.29 0.28 13.57
CA GLY A 51 8.26 0.90 14.42
C GLY A 51 7.83 2.32 14.00
N THR A 52 8.35 2.84 12.89
CA THR A 52 7.92 4.09 12.26
C THR A 52 7.03 3.80 11.05
N THR A 53 6.14 4.74 10.72
CA THR A 53 5.24 4.64 9.57
C THR A 53 5.24 5.91 8.73
N ILE A 54 4.99 5.75 7.43
CA ILE A 54 4.70 6.85 6.50
C ILE A 54 3.37 6.53 5.86
N ASP A 55 2.36 7.34 6.17
CA ASP A 55 1.02 7.16 5.62
C ASP A 55 0.97 7.58 4.16
N GLY A 56 0.35 6.76 3.33
CA GLY A 56 0.09 7.07 1.93
C GLY A 56 -1.38 7.42 1.71
N THR A 57 -1.62 8.17 0.65
CA THR A 57 -2.97 8.54 0.20
C THR A 57 -3.31 7.76 -1.06
N PRO A 58 -4.29 6.82 -1.03
CA PRO A 58 -4.81 6.20 -2.24
C PRO A 58 -5.46 7.26 -3.15
N THR A 59 -5.11 7.27 -4.43
CA THR A 59 -5.58 8.29 -5.38
C THR A 59 -6.57 7.75 -6.41
N SER A 60 -6.37 6.51 -6.88
CA SER A 60 -7.30 5.84 -7.80
C SER A 60 -7.14 4.33 -7.73
N ALA A 61 -8.22 3.57 -7.91
CA ALA A 61 -8.14 2.13 -8.15
C ALA A 61 -8.44 1.85 -9.62
N SER A 62 -7.48 1.23 -10.32
CA SER A 62 -7.67 0.84 -11.72
C SER A 62 -8.52 -0.42 -11.83
N ASN A 63 -8.36 -1.35 -10.88
CA ASN A 63 -9.15 -2.57 -10.76
C ASN A 63 -8.95 -3.18 -9.35
N ASN A 64 -9.53 -4.35 -9.10
CA ASN A 64 -9.43 -5.05 -7.82
C ASN A 64 -7.98 -5.43 -7.43
N THR A 65 -7.08 -5.51 -8.40
CA THR A 65 -5.68 -5.94 -8.25
C THR A 65 -4.65 -4.83 -8.50
N SER A 66 -5.09 -3.59 -8.72
CA SER A 66 -4.18 -2.47 -8.99
C SER A 66 -4.79 -1.13 -8.58
N PHE A 67 -4.06 -0.38 -7.76
CA PHE A 67 -4.41 0.98 -7.38
C PHE A 67 -3.17 1.87 -7.26
N ASN A 68 -3.40 3.17 -7.30
CA ASN A 68 -2.40 4.22 -7.16
C ASN A 68 -2.47 4.82 -5.77
N ALA A 69 -1.30 5.17 -5.25
CA ALA A 69 -1.14 5.89 -4.00
C ALA A 69 -0.02 6.91 -4.10
N VAL A 70 -0.08 7.93 -3.27
CA VAL A 70 0.95 8.96 -3.15
C VAL A 70 1.47 8.97 -1.73
N PHE A 71 2.78 9.06 -1.57
CA PHE A 71 3.47 9.14 -0.28
C PHE A 71 4.36 10.37 -0.26
N ASP A 72 4.23 11.18 0.79
CA ASP A 72 5.21 12.23 1.10
C ASP A 72 6.31 11.62 1.95
N ILE A 73 7.51 11.41 1.39
CA ILE A 73 8.63 10.83 2.14
C ILE A 73 9.23 11.89 3.06
N PRO A 74 9.20 11.72 4.39
CA PRO A 74 9.78 12.71 5.31
C PRO A 74 11.27 12.93 5.07
N SER A 75 11.75 14.15 5.29
CA SER A 75 13.18 14.49 5.12
C SER A 75 14.10 13.75 6.11
N ASP A 76 13.54 13.28 7.22
CA ASP A 76 14.19 12.54 8.30
C ASP A 76 13.87 11.04 8.30
N ALA A 77 13.13 10.54 7.29
CA ALA A 77 12.80 9.12 7.17
C ALA A 77 14.06 8.27 7.09
N THR A 78 14.18 7.21 7.89
CA THR A 78 15.36 6.35 7.86
C THR A 78 15.59 5.73 6.48
N ILE A 79 16.82 5.83 5.99
CA ILE A 79 17.22 5.30 4.67
C ILE A 79 17.19 3.76 4.69
N GLY A 80 16.75 3.16 3.58
CA GLY A 80 16.75 1.73 3.33
C GLY A 80 15.38 1.20 2.93
N SER A 81 15.19 -0.11 2.97
CA SER A 81 13.92 -0.75 2.63
C SER A 81 12.85 -0.49 3.68
N TRP A 82 11.63 -0.23 3.21
CA TRP A 82 10.40 -0.10 3.98
C TRP A 82 9.41 -1.15 3.50
N ASP A 83 8.61 -1.70 4.42
CA ASP A 83 7.55 -2.64 4.07
C ASP A 83 6.32 -1.87 3.59
N VAL A 84 5.65 -2.38 2.56
CA VAL A 84 4.39 -1.83 2.05
C VAL A 84 3.25 -2.57 2.70
N ASN A 85 2.28 -1.83 3.24
CA ASN A 85 1.10 -2.39 3.86
C ASN A 85 -0.14 -1.77 3.23
N VAL A 86 -1.16 -2.60 2.99
CA VAL A 86 -2.47 -2.14 2.54
C VAL A 86 -3.53 -2.74 3.44
N GLN A 87 -4.50 -1.95 3.87
CA GLN A 87 -5.66 -2.48 4.56
C GLN A 87 -6.95 -2.00 3.94
N ASN A 88 -7.88 -2.94 3.77
CA ASN A 88 -9.26 -2.65 3.41
C ASN A 88 -10.25 -3.58 4.14
N PRO A 89 -11.54 -3.23 4.20
CA PRO A 89 -12.54 -4.03 4.92
C PRO A 89 -12.77 -5.45 4.39
N THR A 90 -12.41 -5.72 3.13
CA THR A 90 -12.64 -7.02 2.47
C THR A 90 -11.47 -7.97 2.68
N ASP A 91 -10.26 -7.48 2.46
CA ASP A 91 -9.04 -8.28 2.47
C ASP A 91 -8.34 -8.33 3.83
N GLY A 92 -8.69 -7.42 4.74
CA GLY A 92 -7.92 -7.18 5.95
C GLY A 92 -6.63 -6.43 5.65
N THR A 93 -5.60 -6.64 6.47
CA THR A 93 -4.25 -6.12 6.24
C THR A 93 -3.47 -7.08 5.36
N LEU A 94 -2.83 -6.54 4.32
CA LEU A 94 -1.99 -7.19 3.32
C LEU A 94 -0.58 -6.63 3.36
#